data_AF-A0AAJ6IW11-F1
#
_entry.id   AF-A0AAJ6IW11-F1
#
_cell.length_a   1.000
_cell.length_b   1.000
_cell.length_c   1.000
_cell.angle_alpha   90.00
_cell.angle_beta   90.00
_cell.angle_gamma   90.00
#
_symmetry.space_group_name_H-M   'P 1'
#
loop_
_entity.id
_entity.type
_entity.pdbx_description
1 polymer ?
#
loop_
_entity_poly.entity_id
_entity_poly.type
_entity_poly.pdbx_seq_one_letter_code
_entity_poly.pdbx_strand_id
1 'polypeptide(L)'
;MARSGEAGRPTWVKKDFGEDVPPHKRKLAEALQELCQHLLATQETKGGGRALSQAKAAERLHCSESHLSKALSGRSMPSVSMIEALYDEACRDASGEHTLGMTPDELRFRHKLAEEERQQLRRERTVGNDALREQLRAAEFECAALRQEIEELAPLREEITGLRAAIKDLKTTRAGLQSPLALRSAAPSPPPVPRRRGDRRRMRRDVSAVRTLAAQAGDLDAGGRAGSALRLLQRSSKEVLSPLETAGLLLLLRQRAQDELADNLIHVYGRDQSDRDVLHTALALHEQGSPDDAGAMLQAALE
;
A
#
# COMPACT_ATOMS: atom_id res chain seq x y z
N MET A 1 38.34 0.12 -59.36
CA MET A 1 37.29 0.56 -58.42
C MET A 1 35.97 -0.09 -58.86
N ALA A 2 35.62 -1.22 -58.24
CA ALA A 2 34.42 -1.97 -58.58
C ALA A 2 33.26 -1.49 -57.69
N ARG A 3 32.19 -0.96 -58.30
CA ARG A 3 30.91 -0.72 -57.64
C ARG A 3 30.18 -2.07 -57.56
N SER A 4 30.36 -2.78 -56.45
CA SER A 4 29.61 -4.01 -56.16
C SER A 4 28.14 -3.65 -55.93
N GLY A 5 27.26 -4.22 -56.76
CA GLY A 5 25.83 -3.93 -56.77
C GLY A 5 25.11 -4.43 -55.52
N GLU A 6 24.62 -3.49 -54.71
CA GLU A 6 23.54 -3.70 -53.72
C GLU A 6 22.15 -3.88 -54.38
N ALA A 7 22.08 -3.89 -55.71
CA ALA A 7 20.85 -4.02 -56.48
C ALA A 7 20.34 -5.47 -56.44
N GLY A 8 19.48 -5.78 -55.46
CA GLY A 8 18.76 -7.06 -55.40
C GLY A 8 18.38 -7.54 -54.00
N ARG A 9 18.94 -6.94 -52.92
CA ARG A 9 18.66 -7.42 -51.56
C ARG A 9 17.25 -7.02 -51.08
N PRO A 10 16.50 -7.94 -50.46
CA PRO A 10 15.17 -7.64 -49.94
C PRO A 10 15.23 -6.70 -48.71
N THR A 11 14.64 -5.51 -48.83
CA THR A 11 14.66 -4.46 -47.80
C THR A 11 13.76 -4.75 -46.59
N TRP A 12 12.80 -5.66 -46.72
CA TRP A 12 11.83 -6.01 -45.68
C TRP A 12 12.40 -6.94 -44.59
N VAL A 13 13.60 -7.49 -44.81
CA VAL A 13 14.19 -8.55 -43.98
C VAL A 13 14.75 -8.00 -42.68
N LYS A 14 15.38 -6.81 -42.70
CA LYS A 14 15.90 -6.18 -41.48
C LYS A 14 14.73 -5.75 -40.60
N LYS A 15 14.62 -6.34 -39.41
CA LYS A 15 13.63 -5.98 -38.39
C LYS A 15 14.33 -5.64 -37.08
N ASP A 16 13.90 -4.56 -36.46
CA ASP A 16 14.34 -4.21 -35.12
C ASP A 16 13.68 -5.14 -34.09
N PHE A 17 14.42 -5.44 -33.02
CA PHE A 17 13.96 -6.26 -31.92
C PHE A 17 13.39 -5.39 -30.81
N GLY A 18 12.24 -5.78 -30.26
CA GLY A 18 11.75 -5.20 -29.02
C GLY A 18 12.61 -5.62 -27.82
N GLU A 19 12.59 -4.82 -26.76
CA GLU A 19 13.29 -5.13 -25.50
C GLU A 19 12.83 -6.47 -24.89
N ASP A 20 11.54 -6.79 -25.05
CA ASP A 20 10.92 -8.01 -24.54
C ASP A 20 11.30 -9.31 -25.28
N VAL A 21 12.10 -9.23 -26.35
CA VAL A 21 12.50 -10.42 -27.12
C VAL A 21 13.63 -11.14 -26.39
N PRO A 22 13.44 -12.41 -25.96
CA PRO A 22 14.47 -13.19 -25.28
C PRO A 22 15.75 -13.37 -26.12
N PRO A 23 16.92 -13.50 -25.48
CA PRO A 23 18.21 -13.44 -26.18
C PRO A 23 18.44 -14.59 -27.16
N HIS A 24 18.05 -15.82 -26.87
CA HIS A 24 18.21 -16.94 -27.82
C HIS A 24 17.22 -16.83 -28.98
N LYS A 25 16.00 -16.36 -28.69
CA LYS A 25 15.01 -16.05 -29.73
C LYS A 25 15.47 -14.92 -30.65
N ARG A 26 16.18 -13.92 -30.13
CA ARG A 26 16.79 -12.84 -30.92
C ARG A 26 17.86 -13.36 -31.86
N LYS A 27 18.79 -14.17 -31.36
CA LYS A 27 19.85 -14.82 -32.18
C LYS A 27 19.28 -15.70 -33.29
N LEU A 28 18.19 -16.42 -33.02
CA LEU A 28 17.47 -17.18 -34.05
C LEU A 28 16.87 -16.23 -35.09
N ALA A 29 16.19 -15.17 -34.66
CA ALA A 29 15.59 -14.22 -35.58
C ALA A 29 16.63 -13.50 -36.46
N GLU A 30 17.80 -13.14 -35.91
CA GLU A 30 18.95 -12.62 -36.66
C GLU A 30 19.41 -13.62 -37.73
N ALA A 31 19.56 -14.89 -37.39
CA ALA A 31 19.90 -15.95 -38.35
C ALA A 31 18.87 -16.05 -39.49
N LEU A 32 17.57 -15.95 -39.16
CA LEU A 32 16.51 -15.96 -40.17
C LEU A 32 16.58 -14.70 -41.05
N GLN A 33 16.92 -13.54 -40.49
CA GLN A 33 17.15 -12.31 -41.26
C GLN A 33 18.37 -12.43 -42.18
N GLU A 34 19.44 -13.12 -41.77
CA GLU A 34 20.59 -13.40 -42.62
C GLU A 34 20.19 -14.31 -43.79
N LEU A 35 19.52 -15.44 -43.52
CA LEU A 35 19.07 -16.38 -44.55
C LEU A 35 18.09 -15.72 -45.54
N CYS A 36 17.15 -14.91 -45.07
CA CYS A 36 16.21 -14.21 -45.94
C CYS A 36 16.88 -13.17 -46.86
N GLN A 37 18.09 -12.68 -46.56
CA GLN A 37 18.83 -11.78 -47.46
C GLN A 37 19.35 -12.48 -48.72
N HIS A 38 19.47 -13.81 -48.67
CA HIS A 38 19.94 -14.63 -49.79
C HIS A 38 18.83 -15.07 -50.74
N LEU A 39 17.55 -14.84 -50.39
CA LEU A 39 16.42 -15.19 -51.24
C LEU A 39 16.34 -14.25 -52.46
N LEU A 40 16.27 -14.83 -53.65
CA LEU A 40 16.22 -14.13 -54.94
C LEU A 40 14.83 -14.27 -55.59
N ALA A 41 14.41 -13.23 -56.32
CA ALA A 41 13.22 -13.34 -57.16
C ALA A 41 13.48 -14.33 -58.30
N THR A 42 12.54 -15.25 -58.55
CA THR A 42 12.63 -16.28 -59.57
C THR A 42 12.83 -15.61 -60.94
N GLN A 43 13.80 -16.08 -61.72
CA GLN A 43 14.25 -15.48 -62.99
C GLN A 43 13.24 -15.52 -64.15
N GLU A 44 11.95 -15.68 -63.91
CA GLU A 44 10.95 -15.79 -64.99
C GLU A 44 10.52 -14.46 -65.59
N THR A 45 11.01 -13.32 -65.07
CA THR A 45 10.67 -12.00 -65.63
C THR A 45 11.88 -11.38 -66.33
N LYS A 46 11.85 -11.41 -67.67
CA LYS A 46 12.70 -10.63 -68.56
C LYS A 46 12.58 -9.13 -68.19
N GLY A 47 13.44 -8.66 -67.31
CA GLY A 47 13.49 -7.27 -66.87
C GLY A 47 14.06 -7.13 -65.46
N GLY A 48 15.37 -6.85 -65.39
CA GLY A 48 16.09 -6.26 -64.27
C GLY A 48 15.60 -6.52 -62.84
N GLY A 49 16.26 -7.45 -62.15
CA GLY A 49 16.57 -7.41 -60.70
C GLY A 49 15.54 -6.80 -59.76
N ARG A 50 14.30 -7.31 -59.73
CA ARG A 50 13.32 -6.89 -58.72
C ARG A 50 13.57 -7.69 -57.44
N ALA A 51 13.88 -7.01 -56.34
CA ALA A 51 14.03 -7.64 -55.03
C ALA A 51 12.77 -8.44 -54.65
N LEU A 52 12.94 -9.64 -54.09
CA LEU A 52 11.84 -10.50 -53.64
C LEU A 52 11.00 -9.74 -52.60
N SER A 53 9.67 -9.72 -52.74
CA SER A 53 8.79 -9.12 -51.73
C SER A 53 8.53 -10.11 -50.57
N GLN A 54 8.19 -9.59 -49.39
CA GLN A 54 7.89 -10.40 -48.21
C GLN A 54 6.76 -11.40 -48.46
N ALA A 55 5.69 -10.97 -49.15
CA ALA A 55 4.57 -11.85 -49.51
C ALA A 55 5.00 -13.03 -50.39
N LYS A 56 5.86 -12.79 -51.40
CA LYS A 56 6.38 -13.86 -52.28
C LYS A 56 7.34 -14.80 -51.54
N ALA A 57 8.16 -14.26 -50.64
CA ALA A 57 8.99 -15.08 -49.77
C ALA A 57 8.14 -15.97 -48.85
N ALA A 58 7.09 -15.40 -48.25
CA ALA A 58 6.18 -16.15 -47.39
C ALA A 58 5.46 -17.28 -48.15
N GLU A 59 5.02 -17.02 -49.38
CA GLU A 59 4.41 -18.01 -50.27
C GLU A 59 5.35 -19.18 -50.56
N ARG A 60 6.63 -18.91 -50.88
CA ARG A 60 7.65 -19.96 -51.09
C ARG A 60 7.92 -20.79 -49.84
N LEU A 61 7.90 -20.15 -48.68
CA LEU A 61 8.09 -20.81 -47.38
C LEU A 61 6.81 -21.46 -46.86
N HIS A 62 5.74 -21.48 -47.65
CA HIS A 62 4.42 -22.00 -47.29
C HIS A 62 3.89 -21.45 -45.96
N CYS A 63 4.15 -20.17 -45.69
CA CYS A 63 3.75 -19.49 -44.46
C CYS A 63 3.03 -18.17 -44.76
N SER A 64 2.33 -17.61 -43.78
CA SER A 64 1.71 -16.30 -43.95
C SER A 64 2.74 -15.18 -43.82
N GLU A 65 2.55 -14.10 -44.58
CA GLU A 65 3.41 -12.91 -44.53
C GLU A 65 3.54 -12.35 -43.10
N SER A 66 2.43 -12.37 -42.34
CA SER A 66 2.39 -11.98 -40.93
C SER A 66 3.21 -12.90 -40.03
N HIS A 67 3.19 -14.21 -40.27
CA HIS A 67 3.99 -15.16 -39.50
C HIS A 67 5.48 -14.97 -39.76
N LEU A 68 5.87 -14.81 -41.03
CA LEU A 68 7.24 -14.51 -41.42
C LEU A 68 7.74 -13.21 -40.78
N SER A 69 6.94 -12.14 -40.82
CA SER A 69 7.28 -10.86 -40.16
C SER A 69 7.52 -11.02 -38.66
N LYS A 70 6.66 -11.79 -37.99
CA LYS A 70 6.76 -12.03 -36.55
C LYS A 70 7.94 -12.92 -36.20
N ALA A 71 8.31 -13.89 -37.05
CA ALA A 71 9.49 -14.71 -36.85
C ALA A 71 10.77 -13.87 -36.98
N LEU A 72 10.87 -13.04 -38.03
CA LEU A 72 12.03 -12.16 -38.25
C LEU A 72 12.21 -11.09 -37.18
N SER A 73 11.13 -10.63 -36.55
CA SER A 73 11.18 -9.69 -35.42
C SER A 73 11.29 -10.38 -34.05
N GLY A 74 11.42 -11.72 -34.01
CA GLY A 74 11.47 -12.47 -32.75
C GLY A 74 10.18 -12.45 -31.94
N ARG A 75 9.05 -12.00 -32.50
CA ARG A 75 7.73 -12.01 -31.84
C ARG A 75 7.06 -13.39 -31.88
N SER A 76 7.28 -14.17 -32.94
CA SER A 76 6.78 -15.55 -33.07
C SER A 76 7.93 -16.55 -33.05
N MET A 77 7.66 -17.78 -32.61
CA MET A 77 8.58 -18.91 -32.83
C MET A 77 8.19 -19.62 -34.13
N PRO A 78 9.08 -19.76 -35.12
CA PRO A 78 8.83 -20.57 -36.31
C PRO A 78 8.90 -22.07 -36.01
N SER A 79 8.23 -22.90 -36.81
CA SER A 79 8.38 -24.35 -36.74
C SER A 79 9.74 -24.80 -37.27
N VAL A 80 10.18 -26.01 -36.89
CA VAL A 80 11.39 -26.63 -37.45
C VAL A 80 11.28 -26.76 -38.98
N SER A 81 10.11 -27.17 -39.48
CA SER A 81 9.85 -27.28 -40.93
C SER A 81 10.02 -25.96 -41.68
N MET A 82 9.66 -24.83 -41.07
CA MET A 82 9.79 -23.51 -41.68
C MET A 82 11.25 -23.07 -41.77
N ILE A 83 12.05 -23.33 -40.73
CA ILE A 83 13.48 -22.95 -40.74
C ILE A 83 14.29 -23.81 -41.70
N GLU A 84 13.93 -25.10 -41.84
CA GLU A 84 14.55 -26.01 -42.81
C GLU A 84 14.20 -25.61 -44.24
N ALA A 85 12.92 -25.35 -44.51
CA ALA A 85 12.48 -24.85 -45.82
C ALA A 85 13.19 -23.53 -46.20
N LEU A 86 13.37 -22.63 -45.23
CA LEU A 86 14.10 -21.37 -45.46
C LEU A 86 15.57 -21.61 -45.79
N TYR A 87 16.24 -22.52 -45.07
CA TYR A 87 17.63 -22.86 -45.33
C TYR A 87 17.81 -23.47 -46.73
N ASP A 88 16.93 -24.40 -47.12
CA ASP A 88 16.98 -25.05 -48.43
C ASP A 88 16.74 -24.06 -49.58
N GLU A 89 15.78 -23.15 -49.41
CA GLU A 89 15.49 -22.10 -50.39
C GLU A 89 16.66 -21.11 -50.52
N ALA A 90 17.23 -20.70 -49.39
CA ALA A 90 18.41 -19.84 -49.36
C ALA A 90 19.63 -20.52 -50.00
N CYS A 91 19.84 -21.83 -49.77
CA CYS A 91 20.91 -22.60 -50.42
C CYS A 91 20.75 -22.64 -51.93
N ARG A 92 19.52 -22.86 -52.40
CA ARG A 92 19.19 -22.90 -53.84
C ARG A 92 19.47 -21.55 -54.51
N ASP A 93 19.11 -20.45 -53.85
CA ASP A 93 19.32 -19.11 -54.40
C ASP A 93 20.78 -18.62 -54.27
N ALA A 94 21.52 -19.04 -53.24
CA ALA A 94 22.88 -18.59 -52.96
C ALA A 94 24.00 -19.37 -53.70
N SER A 95 23.63 -20.28 -54.62
CA SER A 95 24.56 -21.11 -55.42
C SER A 95 25.55 -21.95 -54.60
N GLY A 96 25.15 -22.42 -53.41
CA GLY A 96 25.89 -23.38 -52.57
C GLY A 96 25.92 -23.02 -51.08
N GLU A 97 26.09 -24.03 -50.21
CA GLU A 97 26.02 -23.87 -48.74
C GLU A 97 27.07 -22.92 -48.14
N HIS A 98 28.23 -22.77 -48.80
CA HIS A 98 29.36 -21.99 -48.28
C HIS A 98 29.12 -20.47 -48.28
N THR A 99 28.12 -19.98 -49.01
CA THR A 99 27.79 -18.55 -49.10
C THR A 99 26.85 -18.08 -47.98
N LEU A 100 26.20 -19.00 -47.27
CA LEU A 100 25.27 -18.68 -46.18
C LEU A 100 25.95 -18.46 -44.83
N GLY A 101 27.22 -18.87 -44.69
CA GLY A 101 27.99 -18.70 -43.44
C GLY A 101 27.43 -19.45 -42.22
N MET A 102 26.42 -20.31 -42.43
CA MET A 102 25.71 -21.05 -41.39
C MET A 102 25.37 -22.45 -41.90
N THR A 103 25.49 -23.46 -41.04
CA THR A 103 25.11 -24.84 -41.35
C THR A 103 23.67 -25.12 -40.91
N PRO A 104 22.99 -26.13 -41.48
CA PRO A 104 21.63 -26.46 -41.06
C PRO A 104 21.59 -26.95 -39.60
N ASP A 105 22.68 -27.57 -39.11
CA ASP A 105 22.80 -28.01 -37.73
C ASP A 105 22.96 -26.83 -36.75
N GLU A 106 23.69 -25.78 -37.14
CA GLU A 106 23.79 -24.55 -36.36
C GLU A 106 22.42 -23.85 -36.26
N LEU A 107 21.64 -23.81 -37.35
CA LEU A 107 20.29 -23.24 -37.35
C LEU A 107 19.34 -24.05 -36.45
N ARG A 108 19.40 -25.38 -36.51
CA ARG A 108 18.63 -26.28 -35.61
C ARG A 108 19.04 -26.10 -34.16
N PHE A 109 20.32 -25.95 -33.88
CA PHE A 109 20.83 -25.70 -32.53
C PHE A 109 20.30 -24.38 -31.97
N ARG A 110 20.35 -23.30 -32.74
CA ARG A 110 19.76 -21.99 -32.35
C ARG A 110 18.26 -22.08 -32.11
N HIS A 111 17.54 -22.83 -32.95
CA HIS A 111 16.10 -23.07 -32.78
C HIS A 111 15.81 -23.79 -31.47
N LYS A 112 16.55 -24.87 -31.18
CA LYS A 112 16.42 -25.63 -29.94
C LYS A 112 16.65 -24.76 -28.71
N LEU A 113 17.72 -23.96 -28.68
CA LEU A 113 17.99 -23.03 -27.57
C LEU A 113 16.87 -22.00 -27.38
N ALA A 114 16.35 -21.44 -28.48
CA ALA A 114 15.22 -20.49 -28.42
C ALA A 114 13.92 -21.16 -27.93
N GLU A 115 13.71 -22.43 -28.26
CA GLU A 115 12.57 -23.20 -27.78
C GLU A 115 12.68 -23.56 -26.30
N GLU A 116 13.85 -23.99 -25.84
CA GLU A 116 14.13 -24.26 -24.42
C GLU A 116 13.93 -23.00 -23.57
N GLU A 117 14.48 -21.85 -24.00
CA GLU A 117 14.27 -20.55 -23.34
C GLU A 117 12.78 -20.17 -23.28
N ARG A 118 12.04 -20.37 -24.38
CA ARG A 118 10.59 -20.13 -24.42
C ARG A 118 9.84 -21.06 -23.45
N GLN A 119 10.23 -22.33 -23.35
CA GLN A 119 9.61 -23.27 -22.43
C GLN A 119 9.92 -22.91 -20.98
N GLN A 120 11.15 -22.50 -20.68
CA GLN A 120 11.56 -22.03 -19.36
C GLN A 120 10.75 -20.80 -18.93
N LEU A 121 10.69 -19.75 -19.75
CA LEU A 121 9.92 -18.53 -19.46
C LEU A 121 8.43 -18.83 -19.25
N ARG A 122 7.88 -19.81 -19.99
CA ARG A 122 6.49 -20.26 -19.78
C ARG A 122 6.31 -20.93 -18.42
N ARG A 123 7.24 -21.80 -18.01
CA ARG A 123 7.21 -22.48 -16.70
C ARG A 123 7.32 -21.47 -15.56
N GLU A 124 8.26 -20.53 -15.66
CA GLU A 124 8.43 -19.45 -14.68
C GLU A 124 7.15 -18.62 -14.56
N ARG A 125 6.54 -18.27 -15.71
CA ARG A 125 5.26 -17.55 -15.72
C ARG A 125 4.12 -18.36 -15.12
N THR A 126 4.04 -19.68 -15.36
CA THR A 126 2.99 -20.51 -14.74
C THR A 126 3.17 -20.60 -13.24
N VAL A 127 4.39 -20.82 -12.76
CA VAL A 127 4.71 -20.86 -11.32
C VAL A 127 4.39 -19.51 -10.68
N GLY A 128 4.76 -18.40 -11.30
CA GLY A 128 4.43 -17.06 -10.82
C GLY A 128 2.92 -16.80 -10.76
N ASN A 129 2.15 -17.24 -11.77
CA ASN A 129 0.69 -17.12 -11.74
C ASN A 129 0.05 -17.97 -10.65
N ASP A 130 0.55 -19.19 -10.42
CA ASP A 130 0.02 -20.06 -9.38
C ASP A 130 0.34 -19.50 -7.98
N ALA A 131 1.53 -18.95 -7.79
CA ALA A 131 1.88 -18.24 -6.56
C ALA A 131 0.98 -17.01 -6.31
N LEU A 132 0.73 -16.19 -7.34
CA LEU A 132 -0.17 -15.04 -7.24
C LEU A 132 -1.62 -15.45 -6.94
N ARG A 133 -2.08 -16.56 -7.51
CA ARG A 133 -3.42 -17.11 -7.22
C ARG A 133 -3.53 -17.57 -5.77
N GLU A 134 -2.49 -18.18 -5.23
CA GLU A 134 -2.49 -18.62 -3.84
C GLU A 134 -2.45 -17.43 -2.87
N GLN A 135 -1.66 -16.40 -3.18
CA GLN A 135 -1.68 -15.13 -2.43
C GLN A 135 -3.07 -14.47 -2.46
N LEU A 136 -3.74 -14.46 -3.62
CA LEU A 136 -5.08 -13.91 -3.74
C LEU A 136 -6.08 -14.67 -2.86
N ARG A 137 -6.03 -16.00 -2.86
CA ARG A 137 -6.90 -16.84 -2.00
C ARG A 137 -6.65 -16.59 -0.52
N ALA A 138 -5.39 -16.49 -0.10
CA ALA A 138 -5.06 -16.17 1.29
C ALA A 138 -5.61 -14.81 1.70
N ALA A 139 -5.43 -13.79 0.86
CA ALA A 139 -5.96 -12.45 1.10
C ALA A 139 -7.51 -12.42 1.13
N GLU A 140 -8.17 -13.17 0.25
CA GLU A 140 -9.63 -13.32 0.26
C GLU A 140 -10.12 -13.97 1.56
N PHE A 141 -9.41 -14.97 2.06
CA PHE A 141 -9.72 -15.61 3.34
C PHE A 141 -9.56 -14.65 4.52
N GLU A 142 -8.45 -13.90 4.57
CA GLU A 142 -8.23 -12.88 5.60
C GLU A 142 -9.30 -11.78 5.55
N CYS A 143 -9.67 -11.31 4.36
CA CYS A 143 -10.74 -10.33 4.19
C CYS A 143 -12.09 -10.87 4.66
N ALA A 144 -12.38 -12.14 4.43
CA ALA A 144 -13.60 -12.78 4.90
C ALA A 144 -13.63 -12.87 6.44
N ALA A 145 -12.51 -13.26 7.06
CA ALA A 145 -12.37 -13.32 8.51
C ALA A 145 -12.56 -11.94 9.15
N LEU A 146 -11.89 -10.91 8.64
CA LEU A 146 -12.03 -9.53 9.14
C LEU A 146 -13.46 -8.99 8.97
N ARG A 147 -14.15 -9.34 7.88
CA ARG A 147 -15.55 -8.95 7.69
C ARG A 147 -16.45 -9.59 8.74
N GLN A 148 -16.22 -10.87 9.07
CA GLN A 148 -16.96 -11.54 10.12
C GLN A 148 -16.70 -10.88 11.49
N GLU A 149 -15.44 -10.58 11.82
CA GLU A 149 -15.11 -9.86 13.06
C GLU A 149 -15.81 -8.49 13.14
N ILE A 150 -15.86 -7.74 12.03
CA ILE A 150 -16.58 -6.46 11.98
C ILE A 150 -18.07 -6.65 12.23
N GLU A 151 -18.68 -7.70 11.66
CA GLU A 151 -20.10 -8.02 11.87
C GLU A 151 -20.38 -8.40 13.33
N GLU A 152 -19.49 -9.18 13.96
CA GLU A 152 -19.58 -9.53 15.38
C GLU A 152 -19.42 -8.31 16.31
N LEU A 153 -18.60 -7.33 15.91
CA LEU A 153 -18.42 -6.08 16.66
C LEU A 153 -19.56 -5.07 16.47
N ALA A 154 -20.38 -5.20 15.43
CA ALA A 154 -21.49 -4.29 15.14
C ALA A 154 -22.51 -4.17 16.29
N PRO A 155 -23.09 -5.26 16.85
CA PRO A 155 -24.06 -5.15 17.94
C PRO A 155 -23.45 -4.57 19.22
N LEU A 156 -22.17 -4.84 19.50
CA LEU A 156 -21.48 -4.27 20.65
C LEU A 156 -21.28 -2.75 20.50
N ARG A 157 -21.01 -2.27 19.29
CA ARG A 157 -20.95 -0.83 19.00
C ARG A 157 -22.31 -0.17 19.18
N GLU A 158 -23.38 -0.80 18.70
CA GLU A 158 -24.76 -0.33 18.94
C GLU A 158 -25.09 -0.30 20.43
N GLU A 159 -24.75 -1.34 21.19
CA GLU A 159 -24.97 -1.38 22.63
C GLU A 159 -24.19 -0.27 23.37
N ILE A 160 -22.91 -0.05 23.04
CA ILE A 160 -22.09 1.03 23.61
C ILE A 160 -22.72 2.40 23.32
N THR A 161 -23.20 2.64 22.10
CA THR A 161 -23.87 3.90 21.76
C THR A 161 -25.19 4.07 22.52
N GLY A 162 -25.99 3.01 22.65
CA GLY A 162 -27.20 2.99 23.45
C GLY A 162 -26.95 3.26 24.94
N LEU A 163 -25.96 2.60 25.54
CA LEU A 163 -25.56 2.81 26.92
C LEU A 163 -25.05 4.24 27.15
N ARG A 164 -24.29 4.81 26.21
CA ARG A 164 -23.85 6.20 26.28
C ARG A 164 -25.03 7.18 26.26
N ALA A 165 -26.04 6.94 25.42
CA ALA A 165 -27.26 7.74 25.39
C ALA A 165 -28.03 7.64 26.73
N ALA A 166 -28.21 6.43 27.25
CA ALA A 166 -28.87 6.21 28.54
C ALA A 166 -28.13 6.89 29.71
N ILE A 167 -26.79 6.84 29.74
CA ILE A 167 -25.98 7.56 30.73
C ILE A 167 -26.19 9.06 30.62
N LYS A 168 -26.28 9.61 29.41
CA LYS A 168 -26.54 11.04 29.19
C LYS A 168 -27.92 11.42 29.74
N ASP A 169 -28.95 10.63 29.48
CA ASP A 169 -30.31 10.86 29.98
C ASP A 169 -30.41 10.73 31.51
N LEU A 170 -29.70 9.77 32.11
CA LEU A 170 -29.60 9.66 33.57
C LEU A 170 -28.89 10.85 34.20
N LYS A 171 -27.86 11.40 33.54
CA LYS A 171 -27.18 12.62 34.00
C LYS A 171 -28.10 13.85 33.91
N THR A 172 -28.85 14.01 32.82
CA THR A 172 -29.77 15.15 32.66
C THR A 172 -30.93 15.08 33.65
N THR A 173 -31.54 13.91 33.83
CA THR A 173 -32.60 13.70 34.83
C THR A 173 -32.10 13.91 36.25
N ARG A 174 -30.91 13.42 36.60
CA ARG A 174 -30.27 13.68 37.90
C ARG A 174 -30.05 15.17 38.14
N ALA A 175 -29.52 15.90 37.15
CA ALA A 175 -29.34 17.35 37.27
C ALA A 175 -30.69 18.07 37.44
N GLY A 176 -31.71 17.65 36.70
CA GLY A 176 -33.09 18.16 36.81
C GLY A 176 -33.74 17.90 38.16
N LEU A 177 -33.42 16.79 38.84
CA LEU A 177 -33.93 16.45 40.19
C LEU A 177 -33.12 17.12 41.31
N GLN A 178 -31.83 17.35 41.11
CA GLN A 178 -30.99 18.05 42.08
C GLN A 178 -31.37 19.53 42.23
N SER A 179 -31.88 20.19 41.18
CA SER A 179 -32.29 21.60 41.24
C SER A 179 -33.50 21.85 42.18
N PRO A 180 -34.62 21.11 42.10
CA PRO A 180 -35.72 21.18 43.06
C PRO A 180 -35.34 20.78 44.48
N LEU A 181 -34.47 19.78 44.65
CA LEU A 181 -33.99 19.37 45.96
C LEU A 181 -33.08 20.42 46.60
N ALA A 182 -32.21 21.06 45.81
CA ALA A 182 -31.39 22.19 46.26
C ALA A 182 -32.23 23.42 46.63
N LEU A 183 -33.32 23.68 45.90
CA LEU A 183 -34.29 24.73 46.23
C LEU A 183 -35.09 24.42 47.49
N ARG A 184 -35.40 23.14 47.76
CA ARG A 184 -36.07 22.69 49.00
C ARG A 184 -35.13 22.63 50.21
N SER A 185 -33.84 22.40 50.00
CA SER A 185 -32.82 22.42 51.06
C SER A 185 -32.20 23.80 51.29
N ALA A 186 -32.59 24.82 50.53
CA ALA A 186 -32.10 26.18 50.69
C ALA A 186 -32.72 26.81 51.93
N ALA A 187 -32.01 26.71 53.07
CA ALA A 187 -32.12 27.66 54.16
C ALA A 187 -31.88 29.10 53.62
N PRO A 188 -32.48 30.14 54.22
CA PRO A 188 -32.38 31.51 53.71
C PRO A 188 -30.92 31.92 53.52
N SER A 189 -30.58 32.31 52.30
CA SER A 189 -29.22 32.66 51.91
C SER A 189 -28.76 33.93 52.62
N PRO A 190 -27.52 33.97 53.16
CA PRO A 190 -26.93 35.20 53.66
C PRO A 190 -26.70 36.19 52.49
N PRO A 191 -26.65 37.51 52.78
CA PRO A 191 -26.60 38.56 51.76
C PRO A 191 -25.40 38.44 50.82
N PRO A 192 -25.46 39.04 49.61
CA PRO A 192 -24.48 38.86 48.57
C PRO A 192 -23.14 39.47 49.00
N VAL A 193 -22.18 38.61 49.31
CA VAL A 193 -20.81 39.03 49.55
C VAL A 193 -20.11 39.19 48.19
N PRO A 194 -19.32 40.25 47.95
CA PRO A 194 -18.61 40.44 46.70
C PRO A 194 -17.75 39.22 46.34
N ARG A 195 -17.63 38.94 45.03
CA ARG A 195 -16.75 37.91 44.45
C ARG A 195 -15.29 38.14 44.88
N ARG A 196 -14.94 37.71 46.09
CA ARG A 196 -13.55 37.67 46.53
C ARG A 196 -12.95 36.39 45.99
N ARG A 197 -11.80 36.56 45.32
CA ARG A 197 -10.83 35.52 44.94
C ARG A 197 -10.98 34.29 45.83
N GLY A 198 -11.20 33.15 45.16
CA GLY A 198 -11.44 31.86 45.77
C GLY A 198 -10.62 31.63 47.03
N ASP A 199 -11.30 31.05 48.00
CA ASP A 199 -10.78 30.74 49.33
C ASP A 199 -9.41 30.05 49.22
N ARG A 200 -8.32 30.72 49.67
CA ARG A 200 -6.94 30.20 49.55
C ARG A 200 -6.76 28.82 50.17
N ARG A 201 -7.66 28.44 51.09
CA ARG A 201 -7.71 27.12 51.73
C ARG A 201 -8.26 26.02 50.82
N ARG A 202 -9.18 26.33 49.88
CA ARG A 202 -9.64 25.38 48.86
C ARG A 202 -8.54 25.09 47.85
N MET A 203 -7.98 26.13 47.20
CA MET A 203 -6.88 25.98 46.24
C MET A 203 -5.66 25.20 46.81
N ARG A 204 -5.31 25.39 48.09
CA ARG A 204 -4.20 24.64 48.71
C ARG A 204 -4.54 23.17 48.98
N ARG A 205 -5.79 22.84 49.31
CA ARG A 205 -6.24 21.45 49.51
C ARG A 205 -6.34 20.72 48.17
N ASP A 206 -6.88 21.39 47.16
CA ASP A 206 -7.07 20.87 45.80
C ASP A 206 -5.72 20.50 45.16
N VAL A 207 -4.71 21.38 45.26
CA VAL A 207 -3.34 21.09 44.80
C VAL A 207 -2.67 19.94 45.56
N SER A 208 -2.93 19.79 46.87
CA SER A 208 -2.36 18.69 47.66
C SER A 208 -2.97 17.33 47.31
N ALA A 209 -4.27 17.30 47.00
CA ALA A 209 -4.96 16.09 46.56
C ALA A 209 -4.42 15.63 45.19
N VAL A 210 -4.27 16.56 44.24
CA VAL A 210 -3.71 16.27 42.92
C VAL A 210 -2.26 15.74 43.01
N ARG A 211 -1.42 16.32 43.87
CA ARG A 211 -0.04 15.83 44.10
C ARG A 211 0.01 14.43 44.70
N THR A 212 -0.90 14.13 45.61
CA THR A 212 -0.99 12.81 46.24
C THR A 212 -1.45 11.78 45.22
N LEU A 213 -2.42 12.13 44.38
CA LEU A 213 -2.91 11.29 43.32
C LEU A 213 -1.84 11.00 42.25
N ALA A 214 -1.09 12.02 41.83
CA ALA A 214 0.06 11.86 40.94
C ALA A 214 1.15 10.96 41.56
N ALA A 215 1.37 11.03 42.88
CA ALA A 215 2.34 10.16 43.55
C ALA A 215 1.86 8.71 43.54
N GLN A 216 0.61 8.47 43.93
CA GLN A 216 0.03 7.12 43.96
C GLN A 216 -0.03 6.47 42.57
N ALA A 217 -0.37 7.23 41.53
CA ALA A 217 -0.33 6.73 40.16
C ALA A 217 1.11 6.37 39.74
N GLY A 218 2.08 7.23 40.08
CA GLY A 218 3.49 6.98 39.87
C GLY A 218 4.02 5.72 40.56
N ASP A 219 3.70 5.55 41.84
CA ASP A 219 4.14 4.40 42.63
C ASP A 219 3.55 3.08 42.07
N LEU A 220 2.30 3.13 41.59
CA LEU A 220 1.67 1.99 40.93
C LEU A 220 2.35 1.65 39.60
N ASP A 221 2.70 2.66 38.82
CA ASP A 221 3.36 2.49 37.53
C ASP A 221 4.79 1.95 37.69
N ALA A 222 5.58 2.54 38.60
CA ALA A 222 6.91 2.05 38.96
C ALA A 222 6.88 0.62 39.53
N GLY A 223 5.78 0.23 40.19
CA GLY A 223 5.53 -1.14 40.64
C GLY A 223 5.10 -2.12 39.53
N GLY A 224 5.18 -1.73 38.26
CA GLY A 224 4.78 -2.55 37.10
C GLY A 224 3.27 -2.65 36.92
N ARG A 225 2.47 -1.81 37.59
CA ARG A 225 1.00 -1.84 37.57
C ARG A 225 0.43 -0.66 36.78
N ALA A 226 1.02 -0.35 35.62
CA ALA A 226 0.61 0.74 34.73
C ALA A 226 -0.91 0.78 34.47
N GLY A 227 -1.53 -0.37 34.18
CA GLY A 227 -2.98 -0.43 33.96
C GLY A 227 -3.83 -0.05 35.18
N SER A 228 -3.33 -0.26 36.40
CA SER A 228 -4.01 0.19 37.63
C SER A 228 -3.79 1.68 37.89
N ALA A 229 -2.59 2.20 37.59
CA ALA A 229 -2.30 3.63 37.63
C ALA A 229 -3.23 4.40 36.68
N LEU A 230 -3.35 3.95 35.43
CA LEU A 230 -4.23 4.55 34.43
C LEU A 230 -5.70 4.56 34.89
N ARG A 231 -6.22 3.44 35.40
CA ARG A 231 -7.61 3.36 35.89
C ARG A 231 -7.86 4.29 37.07
N LEU A 232 -6.87 4.47 37.95
CA LEU A 232 -6.96 5.44 39.05
C LEU A 232 -7.08 6.86 38.51
N LEU A 233 -6.19 7.23 37.58
CA LEU A 233 -6.17 8.55 36.94
C LEU A 233 -7.50 8.82 36.21
N GLN A 234 -7.95 7.90 35.35
CA GLN A 234 -9.21 8.02 34.60
C GLN A 234 -10.43 8.19 35.50
N ARG A 235 -10.54 7.39 36.57
CA ARG A 235 -11.65 7.49 37.51
C ARG A 235 -11.65 8.83 38.21
N SER A 236 -10.46 9.25 38.67
CA SER A 236 -10.31 10.53 39.37
C SER A 236 -10.59 11.74 38.47
N SER A 237 -10.13 11.73 37.23
CA SER A 237 -10.36 12.80 36.26
C SER A 237 -11.82 12.91 35.83
N LYS A 238 -12.60 11.82 35.92
CA LYS A 238 -14.02 11.79 35.56
C LYS A 238 -14.97 12.08 36.72
N GLU A 239 -14.64 11.64 37.92
CA GLU A 239 -15.56 11.67 39.07
C GLU A 239 -15.21 12.73 40.11
N VAL A 240 -13.94 13.16 40.18
CA VAL A 240 -13.42 13.91 41.33
C VAL A 240 -12.79 15.24 40.93
N LEU A 241 -11.99 15.26 39.87
CA LEU A 241 -11.21 16.44 39.47
C LEU A 241 -12.00 17.35 38.54
N SER A 242 -11.85 18.65 38.76
CA SER A 242 -12.27 19.69 37.81
C SER A 242 -11.30 19.80 36.63
N PRO A 243 -11.71 20.41 35.50
CA PRO A 243 -10.84 20.63 34.34
C PRO A 243 -9.49 21.30 34.68
N LEU A 244 -9.50 22.26 35.62
CA LEU A 244 -8.29 22.95 36.07
C LEU A 244 -7.37 22.02 36.89
N GLU A 245 -7.94 21.16 37.72
CA GLU A 245 -7.18 20.19 38.51
C GLU A 245 -6.62 19.07 37.63
N THR A 246 -7.35 18.66 36.60
CA THR A 246 -6.86 17.71 35.58
C THR A 246 -5.68 18.29 34.80
N ALA A 247 -5.74 19.57 34.40
CA ALA A 247 -4.58 20.25 33.80
C ALA A 247 -3.38 20.27 34.76
N GLY A 248 -3.61 20.60 36.04
CA GLY A 248 -2.56 20.56 37.07
C GLY A 248 -1.99 19.16 37.32
N LEU A 249 -2.82 18.13 37.21
CA LEU A 249 -2.39 16.73 37.31
C LEU A 249 -1.44 16.36 36.16
N LEU A 250 -1.81 16.69 34.92
CA LEU A 250 -0.99 16.41 33.74
C LEU A 250 0.38 17.08 33.83
N LEU A 251 0.44 18.35 34.23
CA LEU A 251 1.71 19.04 34.45
C LEU A 251 2.55 18.38 35.54
N LEU A 252 1.92 17.87 36.61
CA LEU A 252 2.63 17.17 37.67
C LEU A 252 3.17 15.81 37.23
N LEU A 253 2.47 15.09 36.34
CA LEU A 253 2.96 13.86 35.74
C LEU A 253 4.19 14.15 34.85
N ARG A 254 4.12 15.18 33.99
CA ARG A 254 5.26 15.65 33.17
C ARG A 254 6.47 16.05 34.01
N GLN A 255 6.25 16.82 35.08
CA GLN A 255 7.34 17.23 35.99
C GLN A 255 8.02 16.06 36.71
N ARG A 256 7.35 14.91 36.80
CA ARG A 256 7.87 13.69 37.42
C ARG A 256 8.39 12.67 36.41
N ALA A 257 8.52 13.06 35.13
CA ALA A 257 8.92 12.18 34.03
C ALA A 257 8.01 10.95 33.88
N GLN A 258 6.72 11.11 34.19
CA GLN A 258 5.69 10.08 34.01
C GLN A 258 4.96 10.32 32.68
N ASP A 259 5.74 10.37 31.60
CA ASP A 259 5.27 10.84 30.30
C ASP A 259 4.23 9.92 29.68
N GLU A 260 4.44 8.60 29.76
CA GLU A 260 3.47 7.62 29.24
C GLU A 260 2.11 7.70 29.96
N LEU A 261 2.11 7.94 31.28
CA LEU A 261 0.87 8.13 32.03
C LEU A 261 0.16 9.42 31.64
N ALA A 262 0.92 10.49 31.39
CA ALA A 262 0.37 11.76 30.93
C ALA A 262 -0.23 11.63 29.52
N ASP A 263 0.49 11.01 28.58
CA ASP A 263 0.03 10.77 27.20
C ASP A 263 -1.25 9.93 27.19
N ASN A 264 -1.26 8.81 27.92
CA ASN A 264 -2.43 7.96 27.98
C ASN A 264 -3.62 8.64 28.66
N LEU A 265 -3.37 9.50 29.66
CA LEU A 265 -4.43 10.30 30.27
C LEU A 265 -4.97 11.36 29.31
N ILE A 266 -4.11 12.01 28.52
CA ILE A 266 -4.51 12.98 27.48
C ILE A 266 -5.42 12.30 26.45
N HIS A 267 -5.00 11.16 25.91
CA HIS A 267 -5.79 10.42 24.92
C HIS A 267 -7.15 9.99 25.47
N VAL A 268 -7.18 9.39 26.67
CA VAL A 268 -8.43 8.90 27.24
C VAL A 268 -9.34 10.06 27.65
N TYR A 269 -8.79 11.11 28.26
CA TYR A 269 -9.58 12.26 28.69
C TYR A 269 -10.14 13.04 27.49
N GLY A 270 -9.36 13.23 26.43
CA GLY A 270 -9.80 13.86 25.19
C GLY A 270 -10.97 13.14 24.55
N ARG A 271 -10.91 11.80 24.47
CA ARG A 271 -11.95 10.96 23.86
C ARG A 271 -13.21 10.80 24.71
N ASP A 272 -13.06 10.70 26.03
CA ASP A 272 -14.16 10.25 26.91
C ASP A 272 -14.90 11.40 27.62
N GLN A 273 -14.40 12.64 27.57
CA GLN A 273 -15.02 13.80 28.22
C GLN A 273 -15.79 14.69 27.25
N SER A 274 -16.55 15.64 27.78
CA SER A 274 -17.31 16.58 26.94
C SER A 274 -16.38 17.60 26.27
N ASP A 275 -16.72 18.03 25.05
CA ASP A 275 -15.97 19.06 24.30
C ASP A 275 -15.70 20.31 25.16
N ARG A 276 -16.66 20.68 26.02
CA ARG A 276 -16.53 21.81 26.92
C ARG A 276 -15.45 21.58 27.98
N ASP A 277 -15.40 20.39 28.59
CA ASP A 277 -14.41 20.06 29.62
C ASP A 277 -13.02 19.89 29.00
N VAL A 278 -12.95 19.32 27.81
CA VAL A 278 -11.72 19.24 27.00
C VAL A 278 -11.20 20.64 26.69
N LEU A 279 -12.04 21.54 26.15
CA LEU A 279 -11.66 22.92 25.86
C LEU A 279 -11.19 23.68 27.11
N HIS A 280 -11.87 23.52 28.25
CA HIS A 280 -11.45 24.16 29.49
C HIS A 280 -10.12 23.61 30.03
N THR A 281 -9.86 22.32 29.88
CA THR A 281 -8.62 21.68 30.30
C THR A 281 -7.46 22.08 29.38
N ALA A 282 -7.68 22.05 28.05
CA ALA A 282 -6.71 22.48 27.05
C ALA A 282 -6.34 23.97 27.20
N LEU A 283 -7.34 24.84 27.45
CA LEU A 283 -7.08 26.25 27.75
C LEU A 283 -6.23 26.41 29.01
N ALA A 284 -6.55 25.66 30.08
CA ALA A 284 -5.78 25.70 31.32
C ALA A 284 -4.33 25.21 31.15
N LEU A 285 -4.10 24.17 30.33
CA LEU A 285 -2.76 23.68 29.99
C LEU A 285 -1.98 24.73 29.20
N HIS A 286 -2.62 25.36 28.22
CA HIS A 286 -2.02 26.43 27.42
C HIS A 286 -1.62 27.63 28.29
N GLU A 287 -2.52 28.10 29.17
CA GLU A 287 -2.26 29.20 30.11
C GLU A 287 -1.14 28.87 31.12
N GLN A 288 -0.96 27.58 31.45
CA GLN A 288 0.07 27.10 32.38
C GLN A 288 1.39 26.72 31.68
N GLY A 289 1.50 26.96 30.38
CA GLY A 289 2.75 26.82 29.63
C GLY A 289 3.01 25.45 29.01
N SER A 290 1.99 24.59 28.88
CA SER A 290 2.07 23.35 28.09
C SER A 290 1.15 23.42 26.86
N PRO A 291 1.55 24.16 25.80
CA PRO A 291 0.75 24.27 24.58
C PRO A 291 0.72 22.96 23.79
N ASP A 292 1.76 22.13 23.90
CA ASP A 292 1.85 20.85 23.18
C ASP A 292 0.84 19.84 23.75
N ASP A 293 0.75 19.71 25.09
CA ASP A 293 -0.26 18.85 25.73
C ASP A 293 -1.69 19.37 25.46
N ALA A 294 -1.88 20.70 25.40
CA ALA A 294 -3.16 21.28 25.03
C ALA A 294 -3.56 20.92 23.58
N GLY A 295 -2.60 20.97 22.65
CA GLY A 295 -2.81 20.56 21.27
C GLY A 295 -3.14 19.06 21.15
N ALA A 296 -2.38 18.21 21.82
CA ALA A 296 -2.62 16.77 21.84
C ALA A 296 -3.99 16.41 22.43
N MET A 297 -4.42 17.12 23.47
CA MET A 297 -5.73 16.93 24.08
C MET A 297 -6.88 17.31 23.14
N LEU A 298 -6.73 18.39 22.37
CA LEU A 298 -7.73 18.79 21.37
C LEU A 298 -7.76 17.82 20.18
N GLN A 299 -6.61 17.30 19.76
CA GLN A 299 -6.53 16.28 18.71
C GLN A 299 -7.21 14.98 19.14
N ALA A 300 -6.95 14.50 20.36
CA ALA A 300 -7.57 13.30 20.91
C ALA A 300 -9.10 13.39 21.06
N ALA A 301 -9.67 14.60 21.09
CA ALA A 301 -11.12 14.80 21.11
C ALA A 301 -11.77 14.78 19.72
N LEU A 302 -10.97 14.84 18.64
CA LEU A 302 -11.42 14.73 17.25
C LEU A 302 -11.37 13.30 16.71
N GLU A 303 -10.73 12.37 17.44
CA GLU A 303 -10.61 10.94 17.13
C GLU A 303 -11.79 10.11 17.66
#